data_AF-R9J694-F1
#
_entry.id   AF-R9J694-F1
#
_cell.length_a   1.000
_cell.length_b   1.000
_cell.length_c   1.000
_cell.angle_alpha   90.00
_cell.angle_beta   90.00
_cell.angle_gamma   90.00
#
_symmetry.space_group_name_H-M   'P 1'
#
loop_
_entity.id
_entity.type
_entity.pdbx_description
1 polymer ?
#
loop_
_entity_poly.entity_id
_entity_poly.type
_entity_poly.pdbx_seq_one_letter_code
_entity_poly.pdbx_strand_id
1 'polypeptide(L)'
;MSVNAIGTVGYPMAGYETKQTENNVSENQFMDALIKKEDAVKNDHAEKAFRSVAPNAPEKVKTAWMEAAAEVGIDGMGRKKNGMMGHISQMMVQRLTNQLNGKPNYNDILGNSVQSALQATKKLLYDLENPLEPNSQRSLKVQQQIMKEKQFYQAFINRLEKI
;
A
#
# COMPACT_ATOMS: atom_id res chain seq x y z
N MET A 1 41.63 -3.64 68.03
CA MET A 1 42.69 -4.04 67.07
C MET A 1 42.39 -3.41 65.73
N SER A 2 43.42 -2.92 65.07
CA SER A 2 43.43 -2.08 63.86
C SER A 2 42.85 -2.74 62.61
N VAL A 3 42.20 -1.94 61.76
CA VAL A 3 42.26 -2.10 60.30
C VAL A 3 42.17 -0.72 59.63
N ASN A 4 43.26 -0.36 58.97
CA ASN A 4 43.42 0.82 58.13
C ASN A 4 43.03 0.52 56.67
N ALA A 5 42.55 1.58 56.00
CA ALA A 5 42.75 1.94 54.59
C ALA A 5 42.41 0.94 53.47
N ILE A 6 41.36 1.26 52.70
CA ILE A 6 41.26 0.91 51.27
C ILE A 6 40.90 2.20 50.51
N GLY A 7 41.76 2.56 49.56
CA GLY A 7 41.74 3.82 48.84
C GLY A 7 40.56 3.97 47.88
N THR A 8 40.07 5.20 47.77
CA THR A 8 39.12 5.65 46.77
C THR A 8 39.83 5.76 45.41
N VAL A 9 39.60 4.78 44.55
CA VAL A 9 40.00 4.85 43.14
C VAL A 9 39.04 5.80 42.43
N GLY A 10 39.58 6.92 41.94
CA GLY A 10 38.85 7.89 41.14
C GLY A 10 38.46 7.30 39.79
N TYR A 11 37.16 7.26 39.51
CA TYR A 11 36.64 7.08 38.16
C TYR A 11 36.39 8.48 37.57
N PRO A 12 36.98 8.86 36.43
CA PRO A 12 36.61 10.08 35.75
C PRO A 12 35.18 9.95 35.23
N MET A 13 34.26 10.73 35.79
CA MET A 13 32.92 10.96 35.25
C MET A 13 33.07 11.67 33.90
N ALA A 14 33.13 10.90 32.82
CA ALA A 14 33.02 11.42 31.47
C ALA A 14 31.65 12.08 31.33
N GLY A 15 31.64 13.42 31.28
CA GLY A 15 30.44 14.22 31.10
C GLY A 15 29.77 13.85 29.78
N TYR A 16 28.49 13.51 29.86
CA TYR A 16 27.64 13.43 28.68
C TYR A 16 27.35 14.88 28.24
N GLU A 17 28.18 15.43 27.36
CA GLU A 17 27.82 16.61 26.59
C GLU A 17 26.65 16.24 25.66
N THR A 18 25.42 16.58 26.05
CA THR A 18 24.31 16.63 25.11
C THR A 18 24.57 17.78 24.14
N LYS A 19 25.26 17.49 23.03
CA LYS A 19 25.26 18.36 21.85
C LYS A 19 23.85 18.36 21.29
N GLN A 20 23.03 19.32 21.72
CA GLN A 20 21.86 19.70 20.95
C GLN A 20 22.38 20.43 19.70
N THR A 21 22.71 19.67 18.67
CA THR A 21 22.80 20.20 17.31
C THR A 21 21.40 20.65 16.93
N GLU A 22 21.13 21.96 17.03
CA GLU A 22 20.02 22.60 16.35
C GLU A 22 20.21 22.40 14.85
N ASN A 23 19.65 21.31 14.32
CA ASN A 23 19.50 21.14 12.90
C ASN A 23 18.43 22.16 12.47
N ASN A 24 18.87 23.35 12.04
CA ASN A 24 18.04 24.35 11.37
C ASN A 24 17.63 23.82 9.97
N VAL A 25 16.83 22.75 9.96
CA VAL A 25 16.11 22.31 8.77
C VAL A 25 14.99 23.31 8.59
N SER A 26 15.03 24.08 7.51
CA SER A 26 13.92 24.98 7.18
C SER A 26 12.62 24.17 7.12
N GLU A 27 11.53 24.73 7.63
CA GLU A 27 10.21 24.07 7.63
C GLU A 27 9.85 23.52 6.24
N ASN A 28 10.20 24.25 5.18
CA ASN A 28 10.02 23.83 3.79
C ASN A 28 10.80 22.55 3.44
N GLN A 29 12.06 22.41 3.86
CA GLN A 29 12.84 21.19 3.63
C GLN A 29 12.30 20.00 4.43
N PHE A 30 11.78 20.24 5.64
CA PHE A 30 11.14 19.20 6.43
C PHE A 30 9.82 18.74 5.79
N MET A 31 9.00 19.68 5.34
CA MET A 31 7.77 19.40 4.61
C MET A 31 8.05 18.64 3.30
N ASP A 32 9.07 19.05 2.53
CA ASP A 32 9.50 18.34 1.33
C ASP A 32 9.99 16.91 1.62
N ALA A 33 10.73 16.72 2.72
CA ALA A 33 11.20 15.41 3.15
C ALA A 33 10.04 14.51 3.60
N LEU A 34 9.05 15.07 4.29
CA LEU A 34 7.83 14.35 4.67
C LEU A 34 7.03 13.94 3.44
N ILE A 35 6.81 14.83 2.48
CA ILE A 35 6.10 14.54 1.22
C ILE A 35 6.82 13.43 0.45
N LYS A 36 8.13 13.54 0.25
CA LYS A 36 8.94 12.51 -0.43
C LYS A 36 8.84 11.16 0.28
N LYS A 37 8.92 11.14 1.61
CA LYS A 37 8.79 9.92 2.40
C LYS A 37 7.38 9.32 2.28
N GLU A 38 6.36 10.15 2.31
CA GLU A 38 4.96 9.72 2.15
C GLU A 38 4.73 9.12 0.76
N ASP A 39 5.24 9.75 -0.30
CA ASP A 39 5.13 9.24 -1.67
C ASP A 39 5.94 7.97 -1.90
N ALA A 40 7.13 7.86 -1.30
CA ALA A 40 7.92 6.63 -1.31
C ALA A 40 7.17 5.47 -0.64
N VAL A 41 6.54 5.70 0.50
CA VAL A 41 5.75 4.67 1.22
C VAL A 41 4.49 4.27 0.42
N LYS A 42 3.80 5.23 -0.21
CA LYS A 42 2.66 4.93 -1.09
C LYS A 42 3.07 4.05 -2.27
N ASN A 43 4.18 4.39 -2.93
CA ASN A 43 4.70 3.63 -4.04
C ASN A 43 5.12 2.22 -3.61
N ASP A 44 5.75 2.07 -2.44
CA ASP A 44 6.11 0.76 -1.90
C ASP A 44 4.87 -0.12 -1.63
N HIS A 45 3.78 0.45 -1.09
CA HIS A 45 2.54 -0.30 -0.85
C HIS A 45 1.85 -0.74 -2.14
N ALA A 46 1.69 0.15 -3.11
CA ALA A 46 1.05 -0.16 -4.39
C ALA A 46 1.89 -1.15 -5.21
N GLU A 47 3.22 -1.06 -5.17
CA GLU A 47 4.10 -2.02 -5.83
C GLU A 47 4.02 -3.41 -5.18
N LYS A 48 4.05 -3.48 -3.84
CA LYS A 48 3.86 -4.75 -3.11
C LYS A 48 2.50 -5.36 -3.39
N ALA A 49 1.44 -4.54 -3.45
CA ALA A 49 0.10 -4.98 -3.82
C ALA A 49 0.10 -5.56 -5.23
N PHE A 50 0.66 -4.85 -6.21
CA PHE A 50 0.76 -5.30 -7.60
C PHE A 50 1.48 -6.65 -7.72
N ARG A 51 2.68 -6.78 -7.14
CA ARG A 51 3.46 -8.03 -7.20
C ARG A 51 2.72 -9.21 -6.57
N SER A 52 1.83 -8.95 -5.62
CA SER A 52 1.02 -9.99 -4.97
C SER A 52 -0.15 -10.49 -5.82
N VAL A 53 -0.61 -9.71 -6.82
CA VAL A 53 -1.76 -10.05 -7.67
C VAL A 53 -1.42 -10.21 -9.16
N ALA A 54 -0.19 -9.88 -9.54
CA ALA A 54 0.23 -9.81 -10.93
C ALA A 54 1.73 -10.11 -11.10
N PRO A 55 2.24 -11.24 -10.55
CA PRO A 55 3.67 -11.55 -10.57
C PRO A 55 4.23 -11.69 -12.00
N ASN A 56 3.38 -12.00 -12.98
CA ASN A 56 3.77 -12.24 -14.37
C ASN A 56 3.37 -11.10 -15.32
N ALA A 57 2.77 -10.01 -14.80
CA ALA A 57 2.26 -8.93 -15.64
C ALA A 57 3.41 -8.08 -16.22
N PRO A 58 3.26 -7.56 -17.44
CA PRO A 58 4.28 -6.74 -18.08
C PRO A 58 4.42 -5.38 -17.39
N GLU A 59 5.60 -4.76 -17.51
CA GLU A 59 5.92 -3.49 -16.85
C GLU A 59 4.92 -2.37 -17.18
N LYS A 60 4.39 -2.31 -18.40
CA LYS A 60 3.36 -1.31 -18.75
C LYS A 60 2.09 -1.43 -17.89
N VAL A 61 1.71 -2.65 -17.51
CA VAL A 61 0.57 -2.91 -16.62
C VAL A 61 0.90 -2.47 -15.20
N LYS A 62 2.14 -2.71 -14.74
CA LYS A 62 2.63 -2.18 -13.46
C LYS A 62 2.57 -0.66 -13.42
N THR A 63 3.09 0.03 -14.44
CA THR A 63 3.05 1.49 -14.51
C THR A 63 1.62 2.01 -14.45
N ALA A 64 0.71 1.44 -15.25
CA ALA A 64 -0.71 1.82 -15.23
C ALA A 64 -1.36 1.63 -13.84
N TRP A 65 -1.01 0.54 -13.14
CA TRP A 65 -1.48 0.29 -11.78
C TRP A 65 -0.98 1.34 -10.79
N MET A 66 0.31 1.65 -10.82
CA MET A 66 0.94 2.61 -9.93
C MET A 66 0.35 4.02 -10.09
N GLU A 67 0.13 4.44 -11.33
CA GLU A 67 -0.49 5.73 -11.62
C GLU A 67 -1.96 5.79 -11.15
N ALA A 68 -2.75 4.73 -11.38
CA ALA A 68 -4.12 4.65 -10.89
C ALA A 68 -4.17 4.65 -9.35
N ALA A 69 -3.24 3.95 -8.70
CA ALA A 69 -3.10 3.92 -7.26
C ALA A 69 -2.75 5.30 -6.67
N ALA A 70 -1.82 6.01 -7.32
CA ALA A 70 -1.42 7.36 -6.92
C ALA A 70 -2.58 8.37 -7.07
N GLU A 71 -3.33 8.30 -8.18
CA GLU A 71 -4.48 9.17 -8.46
C GLU A 71 -5.59 9.01 -7.42
N VAL A 72 -5.98 7.77 -7.11
CA VAL A 72 -7.13 7.49 -6.23
C VAL A 72 -6.72 7.45 -4.75
N GLY A 73 -5.44 7.21 -4.47
CA GLY A 73 -4.90 7.14 -3.12
C GLY A 73 -5.26 5.84 -2.39
N ILE A 74 -5.30 4.74 -3.13
CA ILE A 74 -5.41 3.37 -2.60
C ILE A 74 -4.42 2.47 -3.35
N ASP A 75 -4.10 1.32 -2.79
CA ASP A 75 -3.09 0.41 -3.38
C ASP A 75 -3.64 -0.63 -4.37
N GLY A 76 -4.93 -0.52 -4.72
CA GLY A 76 -5.66 -1.47 -5.58
C GLY A 76 -6.13 -2.76 -4.89
N MET A 77 -5.77 -2.98 -3.62
CA MET A 77 -6.21 -4.12 -2.80
C MET A 77 -7.27 -3.74 -1.77
N GLY A 78 -7.78 -2.51 -1.78
CA GLY A 78 -8.72 -2.00 -0.78
C GLY A 78 -8.04 -1.51 0.50
N ARG A 79 -6.71 -1.30 0.46
CA ARG A 79 -5.97 -0.61 1.54
C ARG A 79 -5.82 0.87 1.21
N LYS A 80 -5.95 1.68 2.26
CA LYS A 80 -5.72 3.12 2.21
C LYS A 80 -4.23 3.44 2.10
N LYS A 81 -3.90 4.71 1.85
CA LYS A 81 -2.51 5.22 1.83
C LYS A 81 -1.67 4.82 3.04
N ASN A 82 -2.27 4.69 4.22
CA ASN A 82 -1.59 4.31 5.47
C ASN A 82 -1.53 2.78 5.69
N GLY A 83 -1.84 1.98 4.68
CA GLY A 83 -1.83 0.52 4.75
C GLY A 83 -3.03 -0.11 5.47
N MET A 84 -3.91 0.68 6.09
CA MET A 84 -5.10 0.15 6.76
C MET A 84 -6.15 -0.34 5.76
N MET A 85 -6.74 -1.50 6.03
CA MET A 85 -7.86 -2.04 5.26
C MET A 85 -9.11 -1.16 5.36
N GLY A 86 -9.72 -0.90 4.20
CA GLY A 86 -11.02 -0.24 4.10
C GLY A 86 -12.20 -1.23 4.13
N HIS A 87 -12.07 -2.30 3.35
CA HIS A 87 -13.00 -3.41 3.20
C HIS A 87 -12.33 -4.54 2.40
N ILE A 88 -12.99 -5.68 2.24
CA ILE A 88 -12.51 -6.78 1.38
C ILE A 88 -12.75 -6.38 -0.09
N SER A 89 -11.70 -6.07 -0.83
CA SER A 89 -11.77 -5.74 -2.25
C SER A 89 -12.16 -6.93 -3.13
N GLN A 90 -12.73 -6.68 -4.30
CA GLN A 90 -13.00 -7.70 -5.30
C GLN A 90 -11.72 -8.39 -5.77
N MET A 91 -10.59 -7.67 -5.80
CA MET A 91 -9.28 -8.25 -6.04
C MET A 91 -8.96 -9.36 -5.01
N MET A 92 -9.20 -9.09 -3.72
CA MET A 92 -9.04 -10.10 -2.66
C MET A 92 -10.05 -11.23 -2.77
N VAL A 93 -11.32 -10.93 -3.10
CA VAL A 93 -12.35 -11.95 -3.33
C VAL A 93 -11.90 -12.90 -4.45
N GLN A 94 -11.49 -12.37 -5.60
CA GLN A 94 -11.07 -13.16 -6.76
C GLN A 94 -9.86 -14.05 -6.44
N ARG A 95 -8.90 -13.55 -5.65
CA ARG A 95 -7.77 -14.33 -5.13
C ARG A 95 -8.24 -15.52 -4.29
N LEU A 96 -9.11 -15.27 -3.31
CA LEU A 96 -9.66 -16.30 -2.43
C LEU A 96 -10.48 -17.32 -3.22
N THR A 97 -11.32 -16.85 -4.15
CA THR A 97 -12.09 -17.72 -5.04
C THR A 97 -11.19 -18.60 -5.90
N ASN A 98 -10.09 -18.07 -6.43
CA ASN A 98 -9.13 -18.88 -7.19
C ASN A 98 -8.47 -19.95 -6.30
N GLN A 99 -8.11 -19.58 -5.07
CA GLN A 99 -7.50 -20.50 -4.10
C GLN A 99 -8.46 -21.64 -3.72
N LEU A 100 -9.72 -21.32 -3.41
CA LEU A 100 -10.74 -22.30 -3.04
C LEU A 100 -11.08 -23.25 -4.20
N ASN A 101 -11.01 -22.76 -5.44
CA ASN A 101 -11.21 -23.59 -6.63
C ASN A 101 -9.97 -24.40 -7.04
N GLY A 102 -8.89 -24.37 -6.24
CA GLY A 102 -7.67 -25.13 -6.51
C GLY A 102 -6.91 -24.67 -7.76
N LYS A 103 -7.11 -23.43 -8.21
CA LYS A 103 -6.40 -22.94 -9.41
C LYS A 103 -4.90 -22.82 -9.13
N PRO A 104 -4.03 -23.33 -10.02
CA PRO A 104 -2.61 -23.01 -9.94
C PRO A 104 -2.43 -21.50 -10.13
N ASN A 105 -1.39 -20.93 -9.51
CA ASN A 105 -1.12 -19.49 -9.55
C ASN A 105 -2.34 -18.63 -9.16
N TYR A 106 -3.09 -19.04 -8.12
CA TYR A 106 -4.31 -18.34 -7.67
C TYR A 106 -4.14 -16.84 -7.39
N ASN A 107 -2.90 -16.42 -7.14
CA ASN A 107 -2.49 -15.03 -6.94
C ASN A 107 -2.35 -14.23 -8.23
N ASP A 108 -2.14 -14.86 -9.38
CA ASP A 108 -1.95 -14.17 -10.66
C ASP A 108 -3.29 -13.83 -11.30
N ILE A 109 -3.89 -12.73 -10.84
CA ILE A 109 -5.21 -12.26 -11.26
C ILE A 109 -5.13 -11.54 -12.60
N LEU A 110 -4.08 -10.74 -12.80
CA LEU A 110 -3.94 -9.89 -13.99
C LEU A 110 -3.31 -10.64 -15.19
N GLY A 111 -2.66 -11.78 -14.94
CA GLY A 111 -2.01 -12.57 -15.97
C GLY A 111 -0.78 -11.87 -16.55
N ASN A 112 -0.41 -12.24 -17.77
CA ASN A 112 0.86 -11.89 -18.40
C ASN A 112 0.75 -10.91 -19.58
N SER A 113 -0.42 -10.29 -19.79
CA SER A 113 -0.64 -9.37 -20.91
C SER A 113 -1.51 -8.18 -20.51
N VAL A 114 -1.48 -7.11 -21.31
CA VAL A 114 -2.37 -5.95 -21.14
C VAL A 114 -3.83 -6.39 -21.30
N GLN A 115 -4.12 -7.26 -22.27
CA GLN A 115 -5.48 -7.75 -22.52
C GLN A 115 -6.02 -8.60 -21.36
N SER A 116 -5.20 -9.48 -20.78
CA SER A 116 -5.61 -10.27 -19.61
C SER A 116 -5.86 -9.38 -18.39
N ALA A 117 -4.99 -8.38 -18.15
CA ALA A 117 -5.16 -7.43 -17.06
C ALA A 117 -6.44 -6.59 -17.23
N LEU A 118 -6.72 -6.15 -18.47
CA LEU A 118 -7.92 -5.39 -18.81
C LEU A 118 -9.18 -6.22 -18.59
N GLN A 119 -9.19 -7.46 -19.08
CA GLN A 119 -10.34 -8.37 -18.94
C GLN A 119 -10.59 -8.70 -17.46
N ALA A 120 -9.54 -9.03 -16.70
CA ALA A 120 -9.64 -9.30 -15.28
C ALA A 120 -10.20 -8.08 -14.52
N THR A 121 -9.68 -6.88 -14.79
CA THR A 121 -10.12 -5.66 -14.11
C THR A 121 -11.56 -5.28 -14.46
N LYS A 122 -11.97 -5.44 -15.73
CA LYS A 122 -13.38 -5.23 -16.15
C LYS A 122 -14.33 -6.17 -15.41
N LYS A 123 -13.92 -7.43 -15.22
CA LYS A 123 -14.71 -8.38 -14.41
C LYS A 123 -14.80 -7.94 -12.95
N LEU A 124 -13.69 -7.55 -12.33
CA LEU A 124 -13.69 -7.07 -10.94
C LEU A 124 -14.58 -5.84 -10.75
N LEU A 125 -14.57 -4.91 -11.71
CA LEU A 125 -15.46 -3.74 -11.71
C LEU A 125 -16.93 -4.16 -11.83
N TYR A 126 -17.24 -5.10 -12.74
CA TYR A 126 -18.59 -5.62 -12.87
C TYR A 126 -19.07 -6.28 -11.56
N ASP A 127 -18.25 -7.13 -10.94
CA ASP A 127 -18.58 -7.80 -9.68
C ASP A 127 -18.75 -6.79 -8.52
N LEU A 128 -18.02 -5.67 -8.55
CA LEU A 128 -18.17 -4.57 -7.59
C LEU A 128 -19.50 -3.81 -7.76
N GLU A 129 -19.93 -3.64 -9.01
CA GLU A 129 -21.19 -2.94 -9.36
C GLU A 129 -22.43 -3.83 -9.20
N ASN A 130 -22.24 -5.15 -9.19
CA ASN A 130 -23.31 -6.14 -9.06
C ASN A 130 -23.08 -7.02 -7.80
N PRO A 131 -23.09 -6.44 -6.59
CA PRO A 131 -22.80 -7.18 -5.38
C PRO A 131 -23.94 -8.14 -5.02
N LEU A 132 -23.59 -9.27 -4.38
CA LEU A 132 -24.58 -10.24 -3.87
C LEU A 132 -25.49 -9.64 -2.79
N GLU A 133 -24.95 -8.76 -1.96
CA GLU A 133 -25.69 -8.00 -0.95
C GLU A 133 -25.70 -6.50 -1.30
N PRO A 134 -26.84 -5.81 -1.16
CA PRO A 134 -26.92 -4.38 -1.45
C PRO A 134 -25.93 -3.55 -0.63
N ASN A 135 -25.18 -2.68 -1.30
CA ASN A 135 -24.24 -1.76 -0.63
C ASN A 135 -24.91 -0.82 0.38
N SER A 136 -26.22 -0.58 0.25
CA SER A 136 -27.03 0.24 1.18
C SER A 136 -27.07 -0.31 2.62
N GLN A 137 -26.80 -1.61 2.80
CA GLN A 137 -26.74 -2.27 4.10
C GLN A 137 -25.39 -2.06 4.81
N ARG A 138 -24.39 -1.50 4.11
CA ARG A 138 -23.04 -1.26 4.65
C ARG A 138 -22.94 0.14 5.27
N SER A 139 -22.03 0.29 6.24
CA SER A 139 -21.74 1.60 6.83
C SER A 139 -21.24 2.61 5.77
N LEU A 140 -21.53 3.90 5.97
CA LEU A 140 -21.11 4.98 5.07
C LEU A 140 -19.59 4.95 4.80
N LYS A 141 -18.78 4.66 5.83
CA LYS A 141 -17.32 4.55 5.70
C LYS A 141 -16.92 3.43 4.75
N VAL A 142 -17.59 2.29 4.79
CA VAL A 142 -17.34 1.16 3.88
C VAL A 142 -17.79 1.51 2.46
N GLN A 143 -18.95 2.13 2.30
CA GLN A 143 -19.43 2.59 0.99
C GLN A 143 -18.42 3.55 0.32
N GLN A 144 -17.83 4.47 1.07
CA GLN A 144 -16.77 5.35 0.55
C GLN A 144 -15.53 4.58 0.07
N GLN A 145 -15.14 3.51 0.74
CA GLN A 145 -13.99 2.70 0.31
C GLN A 145 -14.31 1.87 -0.94
N ILE A 146 -15.53 1.35 -1.05
CA ILE A 146 -16.04 0.69 -2.27
C ILE A 146 -16.03 1.67 -3.45
N MET A 147 -16.45 2.92 -3.22
CA MET A 147 -16.40 3.96 -4.26
C MET A 147 -14.96 4.26 -4.69
N LYS A 148 -13.99 4.26 -3.78
CA LYS A 148 -12.58 4.41 -4.13
C LYS A 148 -12.04 3.21 -4.91
N GLU A 149 -12.41 1.99 -4.54
CA GLU A 149 -12.07 0.80 -5.32
C GLU A 149 -12.62 0.88 -6.74
N LYS A 150 -13.88 1.30 -6.89
CA LYS A 150 -14.50 1.55 -8.19
C LYS A 150 -13.70 2.56 -9.02
N GLN A 151 -13.36 3.70 -8.41
CA GLN A 151 -12.54 4.73 -9.07
C GLN A 151 -11.18 4.20 -9.50
N PHE A 152 -10.54 3.38 -8.66
CA PHE A 152 -9.27 2.74 -9.00
C PHE A 152 -9.41 1.81 -10.20
N TYR A 153 -10.42 0.94 -10.25
CA TYR A 153 -10.64 0.06 -11.41
C TYR A 153 -10.91 0.84 -12.69
N GLN A 154 -11.72 1.90 -12.63
CA GLN A 154 -11.96 2.77 -13.78
C GLN A 154 -10.68 3.47 -14.25
N ALA A 155 -9.91 4.05 -13.33
CA ALA A 155 -8.64 4.72 -13.62
C ALA A 155 -7.61 3.75 -14.21
N PHE A 156 -7.58 2.50 -13.74
CA PHE A 156 -6.68 1.47 -14.24
C PHE A 156 -7.11 0.98 -15.63
N ILE A 157 -8.39 0.69 -15.85
CA ILE A 157 -8.95 0.32 -17.17
C ILE A 157 -8.64 1.39 -18.21
N ASN A 158 -8.91 2.66 -17.89
CA ASN A 158 -8.67 3.79 -18.81
C ASN A 158 -7.20 3.91 -19.24
N ARG A 159 -6.26 3.46 -18.40
CA ARG A 159 -4.83 3.45 -18.73
C ARG A 159 -4.46 2.23 -19.56
N LEU A 160 -5.00 1.06 -19.22
CA LEU A 160 -4.80 -0.16 -19.99
C LEU A 160 -5.33 -0.04 -21.43
N GLU A 161 -6.43 0.67 -21.65
CA GLU A 161 -6.99 0.91 -22.99
C GLU A 161 -6.15 1.87 -23.86
N LYS A 162 -5.20 2.60 -23.27
CA LYS A 162 -4.29 3.53 -23.97
C LYS A 162 -2.92 2.92 -24.28
N ILE A 163 -2.65 1.70 -23.83
CA ILE A 163 -1.38 0.98 -24.04
C ILE A 163 -1.41 0.21 -25.36
#